data_AF-A0A1S3CXS6-F1
#
_entry.id   AF-A0A1S3CXS6-F1
#
_cell.length_a   1.000
_cell.length_b   1.000
_cell.length_c   1.000
_cell.angle_alpha   90.00
_cell.angle_beta   90.00
_cell.angle_gamma   90.00
#
_symmetry.space_group_name_H-M   'P 1'
#
loop_
_entity.id
_entity.type
_entity.pdbx_description
1 polymer ?
#
loop_
_entity_poly.entity_id
_entity_poly.type
_entity_poly.pdbx_seq_one_letter_code
_entity_poly.pdbx_strand_id
1 'polypeptide(L)'
;MLDPLKEVFEEGLLEGGEEEEIEEVEEKIPTKRFGYSKALPIYQDEFDVLNLYSSKEPIKKYKFSNKSGLLIEVMNFGATILTVRMPDKFGNTADVLLGFATVQEYYEQNCKFGAMIGRTSNIIEDANFQHGNELHFLRKNSDAHHRDGGVMSFDKVIWKSYVEKATNTLIMTYLSENQEEGYPGNLLTRISMKLSDENEFIITINAVCDE
;
A
#
# COMPACT_ATOMS: atom_id res chain seq x y z
N MET A 1 -0.75 -28.80 -16.21
CA MET A 1 -1.95 -28.22 -15.56
C MET A 1 -1.65 -26.73 -15.44
N LEU A 2 -2.30 -25.92 -16.26
CA LEU A 2 -1.98 -24.50 -16.46
C LEU A 2 -2.64 -23.67 -15.36
N ASP A 3 -1.88 -22.70 -14.83
CA ASP A 3 -2.26 -21.78 -13.76
C ASP A 3 -3.28 -20.74 -14.28
N PRO A 4 -4.52 -20.69 -13.74
CA PRO A 4 -5.59 -19.82 -14.25
C PRO A 4 -5.40 -18.32 -13.96
N LEU A 5 -4.28 -17.88 -13.36
CA LEU A 5 -4.04 -16.47 -13.02
C LEU A 5 -3.22 -15.67 -14.06
N LYS A 6 -2.92 -16.24 -15.24
CA LYS A 6 -2.15 -15.55 -16.30
C LYS A 6 -2.96 -14.89 -17.41
N GLU A 7 -4.28 -15.04 -17.46
CA GLU A 7 -5.08 -14.63 -18.63
C GLU A 7 -5.75 -13.24 -18.57
N VAL A 8 -5.36 -12.34 -17.64
CA VAL A 8 -6.07 -11.05 -17.49
C VAL A 8 -5.29 -9.82 -18.01
N PHE A 9 -4.09 -9.99 -18.60
CA PHE A 9 -3.34 -8.84 -19.11
C PHE A 9 -2.61 -9.13 -20.43
N GLU A 10 -3.35 -9.21 -21.53
CA GLU A 10 -2.78 -9.01 -22.87
C GLU A 10 -3.92 -8.81 -23.89
N GLU A 11 -4.33 -7.56 -24.12
CA GLU A 11 -4.96 -7.13 -25.39
C GLU A 11 -5.01 -5.60 -25.46
N GLY A 12 -4.28 -5.02 -26.42
CA GLY A 12 -4.29 -3.56 -26.67
C GLY A 12 -3.07 -3.02 -27.40
N LEU A 13 -2.65 -3.65 -28.51
CA LEU A 13 -1.71 -3.09 -29.48
C LEU A 13 -2.52 -2.36 -30.57
N LEU A 14 -2.29 -1.06 -30.79
CA LEU A 14 -2.59 -0.40 -32.06
C LEU A 14 -1.56 0.71 -32.36
N GLU A 15 -1.02 0.65 -33.58
CA GLU A 15 -0.06 1.56 -34.20
C GLU A 15 -0.75 2.79 -34.82
N GLY A 16 0.01 3.90 -34.92
CA GLY A 16 0.00 4.81 -36.07
C GLY A 16 -0.76 6.14 -35.94
N GLY A 17 -0.08 7.26 -36.26
CA GLY A 17 -0.73 8.52 -36.66
C GLY A 17 -0.04 9.84 -36.24
N GLU A 18 0.83 10.32 -37.13
CA GLU A 18 1.24 11.69 -37.52
C GLU A 18 1.15 12.91 -36.55
N GLU A 19 2.22 13.72 -36.63
CA GLU A 19 2.42 15.05 -36.04
C GLU A 19 1.58 16.13 -36.73
N GLU A 20 0.90 16.98 -35.96
CA GLU A 20 0.43 18.30 -36.41
C GLU A 20 0.88 19.38 -35.40
N GLU A 21 1.65 20.35 -35.91
CA GLU A 21 1.94 21.64 -35.27
C GLU A 21 0.66 22.48 -35.18
N ILE A 22 0.39 23.07 -34.01
CA ILE A 22 -0.64 24.10 -33.86
C ILE A 22 -0.03 25.30 -33.15
N GLU A 23 -0.05 26.44 -33.86
CA GLU A 23 0.41 27.77 -33.45
C GLU A 23 -0.31 28.32 -32.22
N GLU A 24 0.43 29.09 -31.42
CA GLU A 24 -0.07 29.87 -30.27
C GLU A 24 -1.11 30.92 -30.68
N VAL A 25 -2.24 30.93 -29.98
CA VAL A 25 -3.10 32.11 -29.87
C VAL A 25 -3.26 32.45 -28.39
N GLU A 26 -2.54 33.48 -27.94
CA GLU A 26 -2.75 34.10 -26.63
C GLU A 26 -4.06 34.90 -26.64
N GLU A 27 -5.09 34.40 -25.96
CA GLU A 27 -6.20 35.24 -25.47
C GLU A 27 -6.19 35.32 -23.94
N LYS A 28 -5.93 36.53 -23.44
CA LYS A 28 -6.02 36.88 -22.01
C LYS A 28 -7.47 36.85 -21.54
N ILE A 29 -7.79 35.92 -20.63
CA ILE A 29 -9.00 35.97 -19.80
C ILE A 29 -8.57 36.04 -18.32
N PRO A 30 -8.88 37.12 -17.58
CA PRO A 30 -8.59 37.18 -16.15
C PRO A 30 -9.69 36.46 -15.37
N THR A 31 -9.41 35.25 -14.90
CA THR A 31 -10.19 34.61 -13.82
C THR A 31 -9.23 34.01 -12.80
N LYS A 32 -9.40 34.36 -11.53
CA LYS A 32 -8.80 33.65 -10.39
C LYS A 32 -9.30 32.20 -10.44
N ARG A 33 -8.59 31.32 -11.14
CA ARG A 33 -8.74 29.87 -10.99
C ARG A 33 -7.99 29.50 -9.71
N PHE A 34 -8.72 29.01 -8.71
CA PHE A 34 -8.11 28.14 -7.71
C PHE A 34 -7.44 27.00 -8.49
N GLY A 35 -6.10 26.97 -8.47
CA GLY A 35 -5.34 25.98 -9.21
C GLY A 35 -5.65 24.60 -8.63
N TYR A 36 -6.32 23.75 -9.40
CA TYR A 36 -6.49 22.34 -9.05
C TYR A 36 -5.11 21.70 -8.84
N SER A 37 -4.98 20.92 -7.77
CA SER A 37 -3.70 20.51 -7.25
C SER A 37 -3.21 19.22 -7.91
N LYS A 38 -2.72 19.30 -9.14
CA LYS A 38 -2.31 18.10 -9.89
C LYS A 38 -1.35 17.17 -9.10
N ALA A 39 -1.70 15.89 -8.98
CA ALA A 39 -0.86 14.84 -8.44
C ALA A 39 0.38 14.67 -9.31
N LEU A 40 1.53 14.55 -8.66
CA LEU A 40 2.82 14.37 -9.30
C LEU A 40 3.13 12.87 -9.45
N PRO A 41 4.00 12.48 -10.40
CA PRO A 41 4.45 11.11 -10.53
C PRO A 41 5.00 10.58 -9.20
N ILE A 42 4.62 9.36 -8.83
CA ILE A 42 5.14 8.69 -7.64
C ILE A 42 6.64 8.47 -7.83
N TYR A 43 7.43 8.95 -6.88
CA TYR A 43 8.86 8.68 -6.83
C TYR A 43 9.12 7.43 -5.98
N GLN A 44 10.00 6.55 -6.46
CA GLN A 44 10.42 5.34 -5.77
C GLN A 44 11.91 5.43 -5.45
N ASP A 45 12.28 5.04 -4.24
CA ASP A 45 13.65 4.92 -3.79
C ASP A 45 13.86 3.58 -3.04
N GLU A 46 15.10 3.09 -3.01
CA GLU A 46 15.49 2.06 -2.06
C GLU A 46 15.63 2.71 -0.68
N PHE A 47 15.07 2.09 0.36
CA PHE A 47 15.03 2.71 1.68
C PHE A 47 16.04 2.10 2.64
N ASP A 48 15.98 0.79 2.81
CA ASP A 48 16.81 0.06 3.76
C ASP A 48 16.86 -1.42 3.39
N VAL A 49 17.75 -2.17 4.03
CA VAL A 49 17.82 -3.62 3.95
C VAL A 49 17.63 -4.20 5.35
N LEU A 50 16.44 -4.71 5.61
CA LEU A 50 16.25 -5.65 6.70
C LEU A 50 16.81 -7.00 6.26
N ASN A 51 17.91 -7.43 6.88
CA ASN A 51 18.44 -8.80 6.74
C ASN A 51 17.52 -9.80 7.49
N LEU A 52 16.26 -9.89 7.04
CA LEU A 52 15.36 -10.95 7.44
C LEU A 52 15.76 -12.20 6.65
N TYR A 53 16.00 -13.31 7.36
CA TYR A 53 16.62 -14.54 6.88
C TYR A 53 15.98 -15.20 5.62
N SER A 54 14.89 -14.67 5.06
CA SER A 54 14.15 -15.26 3.94
C SER A 54 13.69 -14.30 2.82
N SER A 55 13.74 -12.97 2.97
CA SER A 55 13.22 -12.08 1.92
C SER A 55 14.24 -11.78 0.84
N LYS A 56 13.86 -12.02 -0.42
CA LYS A 56 14.61 -11.60 -1.61
C LYS A 56 14.20 -10.22 -2.12
N GLU A 57 13.11 -9.66 -1.60
CA GLU A 57 12.60 -8.35 -2.02
C GLU A 57 13.24 -7.24 -1.18
N PRO A 58 13.83 -6.22 -1.82
CA PRO A 58 14.36 -5.07 -1.10
C PRO A 58 13.22 -4.21 -0.54
N ILE A 59 13.51 -3.49 0.54
CA ILE A 59 12.56 -2.54 1.12
C ILE A 59 12.67 -1.22 0.36
N LYS A 60 11.55 -0.82 -0.23
CA LYS A 60 11.40 0.36 -1.08
C LYS A 60 10.53 1.37 -0.36
N LYS A 61 10.82 2.65 -0.57
CA LYS A 61 10.00 3.78 -0.16
C LYS A 61 9.43 4.48 -1.38
N TYR A 62 8.18 4.91 -1.25
CA TYR A 62 7.39 5.55 -2.28
C TYR A 62 6.93 6.90 -1.78
N LYS A 63 7.07 7.93 -2.60
CA LYS A 63 6.68 9.30 -2.27
C LYS A 63 5.58 9.77 -3.21
N PHE A 64 4.46 10.12 -2.62
CA PHE A 64 3.32 10.77 -3.25
C PHE A 64 3.39 12.26 -2.94
N SER A 65 3.11 13.10 -3.92
CA SER A 65 2.96 14.52 -3.69
C SER A 65 2.05 15.15 -4.72
N ASN A 66 1.46 16.30 -4.38
CA ASN A 66 0.70 17.10 -5.33
C ASN A 66 1.00 18.59 -5.15
N LYS A 67 0.44 19.42 -6.03
CA LYS A 67 0.71 20.86 -6.05
C LYS A 67 0.16 21.63 -4.84
N SER A 68 -0.65 21.01 -3.98
CA SER A 68 -1.14 21.66 -2.76
C SER A 68 -0.11 21.68 -1.63
N GLY A 69 0.96 20.89 -1.77
CA GLY A 69 1.98 20.69 -0.73
C GLY A 69 1.73 19.48 0.17
N LEU A 70 0.71 18.65 -0.12
CA LEU A 70 0.56 17.34 0.52
C LEU A 70 1.68 16.40 0.04
N LEU A 71 2.34 15.75 0.99
CA LEU A 71 3.38 14.74 0.77
C LEU A 71 3.11 13.54 1.66
N ILE A 72 3.10 12.35 1.05
CA ILE A 72 2.91 11.09 1.76
C ILE A 72 4.07 10.17 1.38
N GLU A 73 4.66 9.51 2.37
CA GLU A 73 5.67 8.47 2.14
C GLU A 73 5.15 7.13 2.63
N VAL A 74 5.37 6.09 1.85
CA VAL A 74 4.93 4.72 2.12
C VAL A 74 6.09 3.76 1.88
N MET A 75 6.29 2.76 2.72
CA MET A 75 7.21 1.66 2.46
C MET A 75 6.47 0.35 2.18
N ASN A 76 7.08 -0.55 1.41
CA ASN A 76 6.50 -1.87 1.12
C ASN A 76 6.62 -2.87 2.29
N PHE A 77 7.45 -2.60 3.30
CA PHE A 77 7.40 -3.36 4.54
C PHE A 77 6.16 -2.97 5.34
N GLY A 78 5.30 -3.94 5.62
CA GLY A 78 4.03 -3.72 6.30
C GLY A 78 3.00 -2.90 5.51
N ALA A 79 3.27 -2.59 4.24
CA ALA A 79 2.55 -1.57 3.46
C ALA A 79 2.34 -0.27 4.27
N THR A 80 3.40 0.19 4.93
CA THR A 80 3.35 1.16 6.01
C THR A 80 3.41 2.59 5.51
N ILE A 81 2.47 3.43 5.92
CA ILE A 81 2.54 4.89 5.77
C ILE A 81 3.54 5.43 6.81
N LEU A 82 4.60 6.07 6.33
CA LEU A 82 5.70 6.60 7.15
C LEU A 82 5.48 8.06 7.53
N THR A 83 4.97 8.84 6.57
CA THR A 83 4.95 10.31 6.66
C THR A 83 3.65 10.82 6.07
N VAL A 84 3.01 11.80 6.73
CA VAL A 84 1.95 12.61 6.14
C VAL A 84 2.26 14.08 6.42
N ARG A 85 2.87 14.76 5.45
CA ARG A 85 3.20 16.18 5.55
C ARG A 85 2.20 17.02 4.81
N MET A 86 1.58 17.97 5.50
CA MET A 86 0.60 18.88 4.91
C MET A 86 0.74 20.29 5.49
N PRO A 87 0.40 21.33 4.70
CA PRO A 87 0.40 22.71 5.18
C PRO A 87 -0.78 22.96 6.15
N ASP A 88 -0.52 23.74 7.19
CA ASP A 88 -1.55 24.34 8.04
C ASP A 88 -2.21 25.56 7.36
N LYS A 89 -3.16 26.20 8.05
CA LYS A 89 -3.86 27.40 7.54
C LYS A 89 -2.96 28.63 7.33
N PHE A 90 -1.73 28.61 7.84
CA PHE A 90 -0.72 29.67 7.70
C PHE A 90 0.37 29.30 6.68
N GLY A 91 0.28 28.11 6.07
CA GLY A 91 1.26 27.59 5.11
C GLY A 91 2.45 26.88 5.74
N ASN A 92 2.46 26.64 7.05
CA ASN A 92 3.53 25.86 7.69
C ASN A 92 3.28 24.36 7.46
N THR A 93 4.26 23.65 6.91
CA THR A 93 4.17 22.21 6.71
C THR A 93 4.77 21.44 7.88
N ALA A 94 3.99 20.53 8.47
CA ALA A 94 4.45 19.59 9.49
C ALA A 94 4.06 18.16 9.12
N ASP A 95 4.79 17.18 9.64
CA ASP A 95 4.36 15.78 9.63
C ASP A 95 3.34 15.57 10.75
N VAL A 96 2.22 14.93 10.42
CA VAL A 96 1.12 14.68 11.35
C VAL A 96 1.01 13.21 11.76
N LEU A 97 1.87 12.34 11.23
CA LEU A 97 1.87 10.92 11.56
C LEU A 97 2.88 10.59 12.67
N LEU A 98 2.53 9.65 13.54
CA LEU A 98 3.49 9.01 14.44
C LEU A 98 4.25 7.93 13.66
N GLY A 99 5.55 7.81 13.92
CA GLY A 99 6.38 6.84 13.22
C GLY A 99 7.76 6.69 13.84
N PHE A 100 8.59 5.92 13.16
CA PHE A 100 9.99 5.67 13.54
C PHE A 100 10.93 6.14 12.45
N ALA A 101 12.22 6.24 12.77
CA ALA A 101 13.22 6.72 11.82
C ALA A 101 13.74 5.60 10.90
N THR A 102 13.73 4.34 11.38
CA THR A 102 14.36 3.20 10.71
C THR A 102 13.40 2.03 10.54
N VAL A 103 13.64 1.19 9.53
CA VAL A 103 12.81 0.00 9.32
C VAL A 103 12.98 -1.03 10.44
N GLN A 104 14.17 -1.11 11.03
CA GLN A 104 14.43 -1.96 12.19
C GLN A 104 13.51 -1.62 13.37
N GLU A 105 13.28 -0.34 13.65
CA GLU A 105 12.34 0.08 14.70
C GLU A 105 10.90 -0.34 14.38
N TYR A 106 10.46 -0.23 13.12
CA TYR A 106 9.15 -0.75 12.71
C TYR A 106 9.03 -2.28 12.86
N TYR A 107 10.12 -3.02 12.71
CA TYR A 107 10.13 -4.47 12.90
C TYR A 107 10.11 -4.88 14.38
N GLU A 108 10.92 -4.22 15.21
CA GLU A 108 11.10 -4.55 16.63
C GLU A 108 9.96 -4.05 17.51
N GLN A 109 9.42 -2.87 17.19
CA GLN A 109 8.35 -2.25 17.97
C GLN A 109 7.01 -2.84 17.59
N ASN A 110 6.18 -3.18 18.58
CA ASN A 110 4.85 -3.73 18.34
C ASN A 110 3.76 -2.65 18.15
N CYS A 111 4.18 -1.39 17.97
CA CYS A 111 3.31 -0.25 17.73
C CYS A 111 3.07 -0.15 16.22
N LYS A 112 1.95 -0.71 15.74
CA LYS A 112 1.59 -0.87 14.32
C LYS A 112 1.26 0.46 13.60
N PHE A 113 2.10 1.49 13.80
CA PHE A 113 1.88 2.82 13.26
C PHE A 113 1.89 2.82 11.74
N GLY A 114 0.79 3.29 11.15
CA GLY A 114 0.65 3.45 9.68
C GLY A 114 0.64 2.15 8.87
N ALA A 115 0.78 0.98 9.51
CA ALA A 115 0.92 -0.31 8.84
C ALA A 115 -0.43 -0.94 8.49
N MET A 116 -0.43 -1.78 7.45
CA MET A 116 -1.55 -2.64 7.12
C MET A 116 -1.68 -3.78 8.14
N ILE A 117 -2.89 -4.00 8.64
CA ILE A 117 -3.18 -5.09 9.59
C ILE A 117 -3.99 -6.18 8.87
N GLY A 118 -3.59 -7.43 9.05
CA GLY A 118 -4.28 -8.59 8.49
C GLY A 118 -3.60 -9.91 8.82
N ARG A 119 -4.23 -11.07 8.56
CA ARG A 119 -5.49 -11.24 7.79
C ARG A 119 -6.76 -10.70 8.46
N THR A 120 -6.82 -10.67 9.78
CA THR A 120 -7.89 -10.01 10.53
C THR A 120 -7.31 -8.89 11.39
N SER A 121 -8.07 -7.81 11.57
CA SER A 121 -7.75 -6.78 12.53
C SER A 121 -8.50 -7.03 13.84
N ASN A 122 -7.94 -6.53 14.94
CA ASN A 122 -8.48 -6.71 16.29
C ASN A 122 -8.38 -8.15 16.81
N ILE A 123 -9.18 -8.49 17.82
CA ILE A 123 -9.06 -9.70 18.61
C ILE A 123 -10.03 -10.78 18.13
N ILE A 124 -9.54 -12.01 18.01
CA ILE A 124 -10.32 -13.24 17.93
C ILE A 124 -10.15 -13.97 19.27
N GLU A 125 -11.26 -14.11 19.98
CA GLU A 125 -11.33 -14.77 21.29
C GLU A 125 -10.84 -16.23 21.19
N ASP A 126 -10.13 -16.68 22.22
CA ASP A 126 -9.48 -17.99 22.31
C ASP A 126 -8.63 -18.45 21.10
N ALA A 127 -8.28 -17.52 20.19
CA ALA A 127 -7.55 -17.77 18.96
C ALA A 127 -8.13 -18.93 18.14
N ASN A 128 -9.45 -18.99 18.00
CA ASN A 128 -10.09 -19.97 17.13
C ASN A 128 -11.39 -19.41 16.54
N PHE A 129 -11.82 -20.01 15.45
CA PHE A 129 -13.11 -19.68 14.83
C PHE A 129 -13.65 -20.91 14.08
N GLN A 130 -14.97 -20.93 13.93
CA GLN A 130 -15.67 -21.96 13.18
C GLN A 130 -15.85 -21.50 11.73
N HIS A 131 -15.47 -22.34 10.76
CA HIS A 131 -15.78 -22.15 9.34
C HIS A 131 -16.44 -23.41 8.79
N GLY A 132 -17.71 -23.30 8.38
CA GLY A 132 -18.52 -24.48 8.08
C GLY A 132 -18.57 -25.44 9.27
N ASN A 133 -18.19 -26.70 9.06
CA ASN A 133 -18.15 -27.73 10.10
C ASN A 133 -16.77 -27.90 10.74
N GLU A 134 -15.79 -27.08 10.37
CA GLU A 134 -14.42 -27.17 10.86
C GLU A 134 -14.08 -26.06 11.86
N LEU A 135 -13.40 -26.45 12.94
CA LEU A 135 -12.85 -25.54 13.94
C LEU A 135 -11.39 -25.26 13.59
N HIS A 136 -11.07 -24.00 13.29
CA HIS A 136 -9.71 -23.56 12.97
C HIS A 136 -9.08 -22.89 14.18
N PHE A 137 -7.80 -23.19 14.43
CA PHE A 137 -7.01 -22.59 15.49
C PHE A 137 -5.97 -21.64 14.90
N LEU A 138 -5.99 -20.41 15.38
CA LEU A 138 -5.07 -19.35 15.01
C LEU A 138 -3.90 -19.29 15.99
N ARG A 139 -2.81 -18.65 15.55
CA ARG A 139 -1.65 -18.42 16.40
C ARG A 139 -2.01 -17.47 17.55
N LYS A 140 -1.85 -17.91 18.80
CA LYS A 140 -1.99 -17.04 19.97
C LYS A 140 -0.82 -16.07 20.04
N ASN A 141 -1.11 -14.77 20.15
CA ASN A 141 -0.12 -13.71 20.28
C ASN A 141 -0.53 -12.62 21.29
N SER A 142 -1.68 -12.77 21.95
CA SER A 142 -2.19 -11.88 23.00
C SER A 142 -2.87 -12.73 24.06
N ASP A 143 -2.08 -13.29 24.99
CA ASP A 143 -2.51 -14.28 25.98
C ASP A 143 -3.18 -15.50 25.33
N ALA A 144 -4.45 -15.77 25.66
CA ALA A 144 -5.24 -16.84 25.07
C ALA A 144 -5.78 -16.50 23.68
N HIS A 145 -5.66 -15.25 23.24
CA HIS A 145 -6.33 -14.70 22.06
C HIS A 145 -5.38 -14.52 20.87
N HIS A 146 -6.00 -14.37 19.70
CA HIS A 146 -5.33 -13.95 18.48
C HIS A 146 -5.64 -12.49 18.23
N ARG A 147 -4.63 -11.68 17.91
CA ARG A 147 -4.75 -10.24 17.73
C ARG A 147 -4.07 -9.81 16.44
N ASP A 148 -4.76 -8.96 15.68
CA ASP A 148 -4.22 -8.21 14.56
C ASP A 148 -3.44 -9.09 13.56
N GLY A 149 -3.96 -10.28 13.28
CA GLY A 149 -3.42 -11.19 12.27
C GLY A 149 -2.31 -12.11 12.72
N GLY A 150 -1.80 -12.01 13.96
CA GLY A 150 -0.83 -12.95 14.53
C GLY A 150 0.56 -12.38 14.78
N VAL A 151 1.58 -13.25 14.80
CA VAL A 151 2.97 -12.88 15.11
C VAL A 151 3.66 -12.26 13.90
N MET A 152 3.54 -12.89 12.73
CA MET A 152 3.99 -12.44 11.42
C MET A 152 2.79 -11.96 10.58
N SER A 153 2.05 -11.00 11.13
CA SER A 153 0.91 -10.36 10.46
C SER A 153 1.35 -9.45 9.30
N PHE A 154 0.37 -8.91 8.57
CA PHE A 154 0.61 -8.08 7.37
C PHE A 154 1.53 -6.86 7.59
N ASP A 155 1.65 -6.36 8.82
CA ASP A 155 2.56 -5.28 9.20
C ASP A 155 4.04 -5.70 9.25
N LYS A 156 4.32 -7.01 9.27
CA LYS A 156 5.67 -7.59 9.45
C LYS A 156 6.18 -8.35 8.24
N VAL A 157 5.52 -8.20 7.09
CA VAL A 157 5.91 -8.86 5.84
C VAL A 157 6.35 -7.81 4.80
N ILE A 158 7.22 -8.23 3.89
CA ILE A 158 7.62 -7.39 2.75
C ILE A 158 6.66 -7.67 1.60
N TRP A 159 5.91 -6.64 1.21
CA TRP A 159 4.99 -6.71 0.09
C TRP A 159 5.75 -6.58 -1.23
N LYS A 160 5.38 -7.38 -2.23
CA LYS A 160 5.83 -7.15 -3.60
C LYS A 160 5.20 -5.88 -4.10
N SER A 161 5.97 -4.98 -4.72
CA SER A 161 5.46 -3.65 -5.04
C SER A 161 6.01 -3.08 -6.35
N TYR A 162 5.14 -2.33 -7.05
CA TYR A 162 5.47 -1.57 -8.25
C TYR A 162 4.55 -0.36 -8.44
N VAL A 163 4.99 0.64 -9.21
CA VAL A 163 4.17 1.80 -9.59
C VAL A 163 3.59 1.58 -10.98
N GLU A 164 2.27 1.58 -11.09
CA GLU A 164 1.56 1.63 -12.37
C GLU A 164 1.58 3.06 -12.91
N LYS A 165 2.48 3.31 -13.87
CA LYS A 165 2.72 4.67 -14.40
C LYS A 165 1.50 5.28 -15.08
N ALA A 166 0.70 4.48 -15.78
CA ALA A 166 -0.46 4.98 -16.53
C ALA A 166 -1.52 5.62 -15.63
N THR A 167 -1.74 5.05 -14.43
CA THR A 167 -2.75 5.51 -13.48
C THR A 167 -2.15 6.32 -12.33
N ASN A 168 -0.81 6.38 -12.24
CA ASN A 168 -0.03 6.91 -11.13
C ASN A 168 -0.44 6.29 -9.79
N THR A 169 -0.47 4.96 -9.75
CA THR A 169 -0.94 4.18 -8.59
C THR A 169 0.17 3.26 -8.10
N LEU A 170 0.40 3.22 -6.80
CA LEU A 170 1.27 2.21 -6.17
C LEU A 170 0.47 0.93 -5.94
N ILE A 171 0.98 -0.18 -6.47
CA ILE A 171 0.40 -1.50 -6.27
C ILE A 171 1.32 -2.30 -5.35
N MET A 172 0.73 -2.91 -4.32
CA MET A 172 1.40 -3.85 -3.43
C MET A 172 0.62 -5.16 -3.38
N THR A 173 1.32 -6.29 -3.41
CA THR A 173 0.71 -7.61 -3.28
C THR A 173 1.45 -8.48 -2.27
N TYR A 174 0.68 -9.29 -1.56
CA TYR A 174 1.18 -10.31 -0.65
C TYR A 174 0.33 -11.56 -0.76
N LEU A 175 1.00 -12.70 -0.93
CA LEU A 175 0.37 -14.01 -0.86
C LEU A 175 0.62 -14.55 0.53
N SER A 176 -0.43 -14.57 1.34
CA SER A 176 -0.42 -15.29 2.61
C SER A 176 -0.73 -16.75 2.31
N GLU A 177 0.23 -17.64 2.52
CA GLU A 177 0.06 -19.06 2.19
C GLU A 177 -0.92 -19.74 3.16
N ASN A 178 -1.52 -20.85 2.73
CA ASN A 178 -2.37 -21.67 3.59
C ASN A 178 -1.63 -22.01 4.90
N GLN A 179 -2.36 -21.90 6.01
CA GLN A 179 -1.89 -22.07 7.39
C GLN A 179 -0.94 -20.99 7.92
N GLU A 180 -0.66 -19.92 7.15
CA GLU A 180 0.05 -18.77 7.70
C GLU A 180 -0.73 -18.20 8.89
N GLU A 181 -0.08 -18.09 10.05
CA GLU A 181 -0.69 -17.71 11.34
C GLU A 181 -1.90 -18.58 11.77
N GLY A 182 -2.08 -19.74 11.14
CA GLY A 182 -3.17 -20.69 11.38
C GLY A 182 -4.42 -20.46 10.52
N TYR A 183 -4.41 -19.50 9.59
CA TYR A 183 -5.55 -19.24 8.70
C TYR A 183 -5.63 -20.28 7.57
N PRO A 184 -6.81 -20.84 7.27
CA PRO A 184 -6.99 -21.70 6.11
C PRO A 184 -6.92 -20.89 4.81
N GLY A 185 -6.54 -21.56 3.72
CA GLY A 185 -6.50 -21.03 2.36
C GLY A 185 -5.34 -20.09 2.07
N ASN A 186 -4.93 -20.06 0.81
CA ASN A 186 -4.05 -19.04 0.27
C ASN A 186 -4.86 -17.76 0.05
N LEU A 187 -4.41 -16.66 0.64
CA LEU A 187 -5.02 -15.34 0.46
C LEU A 187 -4.08 -14.43 -0.32
N LEU A 188 -4.42 -14.18 -1.58
CA LEU A 188 -3.75 -13.16 -2.37
C LEU A 188 -4.38 -11.80 -2.10
N THR A 189 -3.64 -10.92 -1.44
CA THR A 189 -4.08 -9.54 -1.15
C THR A 189 -3.39 -8.54 -2.07
N ARG A 190 -4.16 -7.58 -2.58
CA ARG A 190 -3.68 -6.44 -3.38
C ARG A 190 -4.11 -5.13 -2.73
N ILE A 191 -3.15 -4.25 -2.49
CA ILE A 191 -3.35 -2.87 -2.05
C ILE A 191 -3.02 -1.95 -3.21
N SER A 192 -3.91 -1.01 -3.51
CA SER A 192 -3.69 0.08 -4.46
C SER A 192 -3.74 1.39 -3.70
N MET A 193 -2.70 2.22 -3.86
CA MET A 193 -2.62 3.55 -3.23
C MET A 193 -2.44 4.63 -4.30
N LYS A 194 -3.26 5.68 -4.22
CA LYS A 194 -3.23 6.81 -5.14
C LYS A 194 -3.46 8.11 -4.39
N LEU A 195 -2.74 9.15 -4.78
CA LEU A 195 -3.00 10.52 -4.36
C LEU A 195 -3.77 11.24 -5.47
N SER A 196 -4.94 11.80 -5.14
CA SER A 196 -5.75 12.60 -6.06
C SER A 196 -5.29 14.05 -6.12
N ASP A 197 -5.91 14.78 -7.06
CA ASP A 197 -5.66 16.21 -7.23
C ASP A 197 -6.38 17.06 -6.17
N GLU A 198 -7.28 16.44 -5.40
CA GLU A 198 -8.11 17.05 -4.37
C GLU A 198 -7.61 16.76 -2.94
N ASN A 199 -6.34 16.38 -2.78
CA ASN A 199 -5.74 15.96 -1.50
C ASN A 199 -6.36 14.70 -0.89
N GLU A 200 -6.87 13.80 -1.72
CA GLU A 200 -7.39 12.52 -1.24
C GLU A 200 -6.33 11.44 -1.41
N PHE A 201 -5.94 10.80 -0.31
CA PHE A 201 -5.12 9.61 -0.36
C PHE A 201 -6.01 8.37 -0.33
N ILE A 202 -6.20 7.77 -1.50
CA ILE A 202 -7.14 6.68 -1.73
C ILE A 202 -6.40 5.36 -1.59
N ILE A 203 -6.88 4.50 -0.69
CA ILE A 203 -6.35 3.15 -0.48
C ILE A 203 -7.48 2.16 -0.79
N THR A 204 -7.25 1.27 -1.75
CA THR A 204 -8.18 0.19 -2.09
C THR A 204 -7.52 -1.15 -1.78
N ILE A 205 -8.23 -2.00 -1.04
CA ILE A 205 -7.77 -3.33 -0.66
C ILE A 205 -8.70 -4.35 -1.31
N ASN A 206 -8.14 -5.28 -2.06
CA ASN A 206 -8.84 -6.42 -2.64
C ASN A 206 -8.13 -7.70 -2.22
N ALA A 207 -8.88 -8.77 -1.98
CA ALA A 207 -8.29 -10.06 -1.69
C ALA A 207 -9.10 -11.19 -2.33
N VAL A 208 -8.41 -12.27 -2.70
CA VAL A 208 -9.00 -13.51 -3.23
C VAL A 208 -8.45 -14.67 -2.42
N CYS A 209 -9.35 -15.54 -1.96
CA CYS A 209 -9.06 -16.75 -1.20
C CYS A 209 -9.41 -17.98 -2.05
N ASP A 210 -8.66 -19.07 -1.91
CA ASP A 210 -8.90 -20.35 -2.61
C ASP A 210 -9.65 -21.41 -1.78
N GLU A 211 -10.04 -21.07 -0.55
CA GLU A 211 -11.06 -21.76 0.26
C GLU A 211 -12.42 -21.07 0.15
#